data_AF-A0A1A5YQ75-F1
#
_entry.id   AF-A0A1A5YQ75-F1
#
_cell.length_a   1.000
_cell.length_b   1.000
_cell.length_c   1.000
_cell.angle_alpha   90.00
_cell.angle_beta   90.00
_cell.angle_gamma   90.00
#
_symmetry.space_group_name_H-M   'P 1'
#
loop_
_entity.id
_entity.type
_entity.pdbx_description
1 polymer ?
#
loop_
_entity_poly.entity_id
_entity_poly.type
_entity_poly.pdbx_seq_one_letter_code
_entity_poly.pdbx_strand_id
1 'polypeptide(L)'
;MLAENIHVDPRTASALTLVDNPRLNTKELRFISSNKSLFLSSISKKQLADKQFDNLQHWLEISIINLPAYEKLIELLDCEGNEL
;
A
#
# COMPACT_ATOMS: atom_id res chain seq x y z
N MET A 1 18.62 -5.35 15.92
CA MET A 1 17.35 -4.65 15.65
C MET A 1 16.27 -5.70 15.69
N LEU A 2 15.23 -5.49 16.50
CA LEU A 2 14.10 -6.41 16.56
C LEU A 2 13.39 -6.32 15.20
N ALA A 3 13.61 -7.30 14.33
CA ALA A 3 12.64 -7.60 13.30
C ALA A 3 11.41 -8.14 14.06
N GLU A 4 10.56 -7.25 14.53
CA GLU A 4 9.20 -7.64 14.90
C GLU A 4 8.64 -8.36 13.69
N ASN A 5 8.22 -9.60 13.85
CA ASN A 5 7.57 -10.35 12.77
C ASN A 5 6.33 -9.53 12.37
N ILE A 6 6.42 -8.81 11.24
CA ILE A 6 5.32 -8.03 10.70
C ILE A 6 4.26 -9.04 10.28
N HIS A 7 3.33 -9.32 11.19
CA HIS A 7 2.19 -10.19 10.94
C HIS A 7 1.12 -9.37 10.22
N VAL A 8 1.18 -9.39 8.89
CA VAL A 8 0.12 -8.86 8.04
C VAL A 8 -0.96 -9.93 7.93
N ASP A 9 -2.23 -9.54 8.13
CA ASP A 9 -3.35 -10.41 7.83
C ASP A 9 -3.28 -10.84 6.35
N PRO A 10 -3.35 -12.14 6.02
CA PRO A 10 -3.28 -12.62 4.65
C PRO A 10 -4.33 -11.98 3.73
N ARG A 11 -5.51 -11.64 4.26
CA ARG A 11 -6.58 -10.95 3.53
C ARG A 11 -6.15 -9.54 3.15
N THR A 12 -5.55 -8.82 4.10
CA THR A 12 -4.96 -7.50 3.83
C THR A 12 -3.89 -7.61 2.76
N ALA A 13 -2.93 -8.53 2.92
CA ALA A 13 -1.85 -8.72 1.96
C ALA A 13 -2.37 -9.03 0.55
N SER A 14 -3.40 -9.86 0.42
CA SER A 14 -4.01 -10.23 -0.86
C SER A 14 -4.72 -9.07 -1.57
N ALA A 15 -5.18 -8.07 -0.81
CA ALA A 15 -5.90 -6.91 -1.32
C ALA A 15 -4.97 -5.70 -1.60
N LEU A 16 -3.70 -5.77 -1.19
CA LEU A 16 -2.71 -4.73 -1.48
C LEU A 16 -2.25 -4.83 -2.93
N THR A 17 -2.38 -3.73 -3.66
CA THR A 17 -1.99 -3.64 -5.07
C THR A 17 -1.08 -2.44 -5.29
N LEU A 18 -0.04 -2.63 -6.10
CA LEU A 18 0.80 -1.56 -6.59
C LEU A 18 0.27 -1.05 -7.93
N VAL A 19 -0.04 0.24 -8.01
CA VAL A 19 -0.59 0.88 -9.21
C VAL A 19 0.32 2.03 -9.62
N ASP A 20 0.61 2.17 -10.91
CA ASP A 20 1.33 3.34 -11.40
C ASP A 20 0.36 4.51 -11.60
N ASN A 21 0.69 5.69 -11.06
CA ASN A 21 0.00 6.93 -11.34
C ASN A 21 0.84 7.78 -12.32
N PRO A 22 0.53 7.75 -13.62
CA PRO A 22 1.32 8.45 -14.63
C PRO A 22 1.23 9.97 -14.53
N ARG A 23 0.12 10.51 -13.97
CA ARG A 23 -0.07 11.96 -13.85
C ARG A 23 0.90 12.57 -12.84
N LEU A 24 1.16 11.86 -11.74
CA LEU A 24 2.06 12.30 -10.68
C LEU A 24 3.45 11.68 -10.77
N ASN A 25 3.67 10.77 -11.73
CA ASN A 25 4.89 10.00 -11.87
C ASN A 25 5.28 9.24 -10.58
N THR A 26 4.27 8.66 -9.93
CA THR A 26 4.41 7.89 -8.69
C THR A 26 3.99 6.43 -8.90
N LYS A 27 4.46 5.58 -7.99
CA LYS A 27 3.89 4.25 -7.76
C LYS A 27 3.11 4.32 -6.44
N GLU A 28 1.88 3.85 -6.46
CA GLU A 28 0.95 3.92 -5.35
C GLU A 28 0.71 2.53 -4.78
N LEU A 29 0.64 2.44 -3.46
CA LEU A 29 0.09 1.31 -2.75
C LEU A 29 -1.39 1.60 -2.50
N ARG A 30 -2.26 0.71 -2.99
CA ARG A 30 -3.70 0.78 -2.82
C ARG A 30 -4.22 -0.48 -2.18
N PHE A 31 -5.26 -0.34 -1.35
CA PHE A 31 -6.06 -1.46 -0.88
C PHE A 31 -7.29 -1.57 -1.78
N ILE A 32 -7.45 -2.71 -2.44
CA ILE A 32 -8.50 -2.94 -3.44
C ILE A 32 -9.37 -4.11 -2.99
N SER A 33 -10.67 -3.89 -2.91
CA SER A 33 -11.67 -4.92 -2.67
C SER A 33 -13.01 -4.48 -3.26
N SER A 34 -13.83 -5.43 -3.72
CA SER A 34 -15.20 -5.18 -4.20
C SER A 34 -15.36 -3.96 -5.12
N ASN A 35 -14.54 -3.84 -6.17
CA ASN A 35 -14.50 -2.72 -7.14
C ASN A 35 -14.22 -1.32 -6.57
N LYS A 36 -13.83 -1.22 -5.30
CA LYS A 36 -13.36 0.03 -4.70
C LYS A 36 -11.86 -0.02 -4.49
N SER A 37 -11.25 1.15 -4.44
CA SER A 37 -9.85 1.33 -4.07
C SER A 37 -9.67 2.41 -3.01
N LEU A 38 -8.85 2.12 -2.01
CA LEU A 38 -8.39 3.05 -0.99
C LEU A 38 -6.90 3.33 -1.24
N PHE A 39 -6.57 4.61 -1.39
CA PHE A 39 -5.17 5.03 -1.46
C PHE A 39 -4.52 4.91 -0.08
N LEU A 40 -3.36 4.26 0.00
CA LEU A 40 -2.63 4.10 1.27
C LEU A 40 -1.36 4.94 1.31
N SER A 41 -0.54 4.84 0.26
CA SER A 41 0.78 5.46 0.23
C SER A 41 1.28 5.59 -1.21
N SER A 42 2.26 6.46 -1.45
CA SER A 42 2.93 6.54 -2.75
C SER A 42 4.42 6.81 -2.61
N ILE A 43 5.17 6.39 -3.61
CA ILE A 43 6.59 6.69 -3.78
C ILE A 43 6.82 7.25 -5.18
N SER A 44 7.67 8.27 -5.30
CA SER A 44 7.98 8.82 -6.62
C SER A 44 8.83 7.85 -7.44
N LYS A 45 8.62 7.78 -8.75
CA LYS A 45 9.47 6.95 -9.62
C LYS A 45 10.93 7.40 -9.62
N LYS A 46 11.21 8.67 -9.29
CA LYS A 46 12.57 9.18 -9.07
C LYS A 46 13.23 8.53 -7.86
N GLN A 47 12.52 8.41 -6.74
CA GLN A 47 13.01 7.72 -5.54
C GLN A 47 13.20 6.22 -5.78
N LEU A 48 12.35 5.60 -6.61
CA LEU A 48 12.54 4.20 -7.02
C LEU A 48 13.69 4.00 -8.02
N ALA A 49 14.14 5.03 -8.76
CA ALA A 49 15.21 4.84 -9.73
C ALA A 49 16.59 4.73 -9.07
N ASP A 50 16.77 5.39 -7.92
CA ASP A 50 17.95 5.23 -7.08
C ASP A 50 17.76 3.99 -6.19
N LYS A 51 18.69 3.04 -6.21
CA LYS A 51 18.64 1.78 -5.42
C LYS A 51 17.24 1.14 -5.37
N GLN A 52 16.72 0.83 -6.55
CA GLN A 52 15.32 0.46 -6.77
C GLN A 52 14.75 -0.57 -5.80
N PHE A 53 15.50 -1.63 -5.50
CA PHE A 53 15.04 -2.67 -4.59
C PHE A 53 15.01 -2.22 -3.12
N ASP A 54 16.07 -1.57 -2.65
CA ASP A 54 16.17 -1.10 -1.25
C ASP A 54 15.08 -0.08 -0.93
N ASN A 55 14.89 0.89 -1.83
CA ASN A 55 13.89 1.95 -1.65
C ASN A 55 12.46 1.42 -1.75
N LEU A 56 12.21 0.44 -2.64
CA LEU A 56 10.91 -0.22 -2.73
C LEU A 56 10.61 -1.04 -1.46
N GLN A 57 11.55 -1.86 -1.02
CA GLN A 57 11.40 -2.69 0.17
C GLN A 57 11.15 -1.83 1.40
N HIS A 58 11.99 -0.83 1.64
CA HIS A 58 11.87 0.06 2.79
C HIS A 58 10.53 0.81 2.80
N TRP A 59 10.09 1.32 1.64
CA TRP A 59 8.79 1.97 1.52
C TRP A 59 7.63 1.03 1.83
N LEU A 60 7.68 -0.23 1.37
CA LEU A 60 6.66 -1.23 1.67
C LEU A 60 6.64 -1.60 3.16
N GLU A 61 7.80 -1.82 3.77
CA GLU A 61 7.91 -2.12 5.20
C GLU A 61 7.25 -1.01 6.05
N ILE A 62 7.59 0.26 5.78
CA ILE A 62 7.00 1.40 6.49
C ILE A 62 5.50 1.51 6.22
N SER A 63 5.08 1.32 4.96
CA SER A 63 3.68 1.45 4.57
C SER A 63 2.81 0.35 5.17
N ILE A 64 3.35 -0.86 5.36
CA ILE A 64 2.61 -2.02 5.83
C ILE A 64 2.58 -2.11 7.35
N ILE A 65 3.68 -1.77 8.05
CA ILE A 65 3.76 -1.79 9.53
C ILE A 65 2.64 -0.98 10.19
N ASN A 66 2.22 0.10 9.54
CA ASN A 66 1.25 1.04 10.09
C ASN A 66 -0.17 0.81 9.58
N LEU A 67 -0.44 -0.31 8.89
CA LEU A 67 -1.78 -0.58 8.38
C LEU A 67 -2.75 -0.95 9.52
N PRO A 68 -3.97 -0.39 9.50
CA PRO A 68 -5.06 -0.89 10.33
C PRO A 68 -5.35 -2.38 10.07
N ALA A 69 -6.05 -3.01 11.02
CA ALA A 69 -6.60 -4.34 10.82
C ALA A 69 -7.53 -4.40 9.59
N TYR A 70 -7.68 -5.58 9.01
CA TYR A 70 -8.47 -5.81 7.80
C TYR A 70 -9.89 -5.24 7.89
N GLU A 71 -10.57 -5.45 9.02
CA GLU A 71 -11.95 -5.00 9.23
C GLU A 71 -12.06 -3.48 9.17
N LYS A 72 -11.05 -2.76 9.69
CA LYS A 72 -11.02 -1.29 9.63
C LYS A 72 -10.68 -0.79 8.23
N LEU A 73 -9.83 -1.50 7.49
CA LEU A 73 -9.55 -1.19 6.08
C LEU A 73 -10.80 -1.35 5.21
N ILE A 74 -11.64 -2.36 5.47
CA ILE A 74 -12.93 -2.53 4.79
C ILE A 74 -13.89 -1.39 5.13
N GLU A 75 -14.01 -1.02 6.40
CA GLU A 75 -14.84 0.11 6.82
C GLU A 75 -14.41 1.43 6.15
N LEU A 76 -13.11 1.70 6.10
CA LEU A 76 -12.56 2.88 5.42
C LEU A 76 -12.77 2.81 3.90
N LEU A 77 -12.60 1.64 3.29
CA LEU A 77 -12.86 1.43 1.87
C LEU A 77 -14.34 1.68 1.54
N ASP A 78 -15.26 1.30 2.42
CA ASP A 78 -16.67 1.53 2.19
C ASP A 78 -17.08 3.00 2.31
N CYS A 79 -16.48 3.72 3.26
CA CYS A 79 -16.76 5.14 3.53
C CYS A 79 -16.04 6.10 2.57
N GLU A 80 -14.77 5.82 2.25
CA GLU A 80 -13.84 6.76 1.59
C GLU A 80 -13.26 6.20 0.28
N GLY A 81 -13.51 4.93 -0.04
CA GLY A 81 -12.98 4.29 -1.23
C GLY A 81 -13.54 4.89 -2.52
N ASN A 82 -12.68 4.98 -3.53
CA ASN A 82 -13.07 5.40 -4.87
C ASN A 82 -13.40 4.19 -5.73
N GLU A 83 -14.43 4.29 -6.57
CA GLU A 83 -14.72 3.28 -7.60
C GLU A 83 -13.55 3.17 -8.59
N LEU A 84 -13.25 1.93 -9.00
CA LEU A 84 -12.18 1.60 -9.95
C LEU A 84 -12.56 1.85 -11.42
#